data_AF-A0A946TVP1-F1
#
_entry.id   AF-A0A946TVP1-F1
#
_cell.length_a   1.000
_cell.length_b   1.000
_cell.length_c   1.000
_cell.angle_alpha   90.00
_cell.angle_beta   90.00
_cell.angle_gamma   90.00
#
_symmetry.space_group_name_H-M   'P 1'
#
loop_
_entity.id
_entity.type
_entity.pdbx_description
1 polymer ?
#
loop_
_entity_poly.entity_id
_entity_poly.type
_entity_poly.pdbx_seq_one_letter_code
_entity_poly.pdbx_strand_id
1 'polypeptide(L)' 'MIIDAHMHIWKRIRGCVRNEQPVRPVGSGKIRIGDQEMLGMPASFVDCSALAEYVLAEFDSAGV' A
#
# COMPACT_ATOMS: atom_id res chain seq x y z
N MET A 1 10.07 12.79 -17.74
CA MET A 1 9.82 11.40 -17.33
C MET A 1 8.47 11.40 -16.65
N ILE A 2 7.49 10.64 -17.15
CA ILE A 2 6.16 10.54 -16.51
C ILE A 2 6.17 9.22 -15.74
N ILE A 3 6.04 9.29 -14.42
CA ILE A 3 5.84 8.11 -13.58
C ILE A 3 4.33 7.93 -13.49
N ASP A 4 3.79 6.91 -14.15
CA ASP A 4 2.39 6.50 -13.96
C ASP A 4 2.32 5.60 -12.72
N ALA A 5 2.00 6.20 -11.58
CA ALA A 5 1.83 5.50 -10.32
C ALA A 5 0.35 5.19 -10.08
N HIS A 6 -0.09 4.00 -10.47
CA HIS A 6 -1.42 3.49 -10.12
C HIS A 6 -1.38 2.85 -8.73
N MET A 7 -1.98 3.51 -7.74
CA MET A 7 -2.13 2.99 -6.38
C MET A 7 -3.60 2.83 -6.05
N HIS A 8 -3.94 1.69 -5.47
CA HIS A 8 -5.28 1.48 -4.92
C HIS A 8 -5.37 2.04 -3.49
N ILE A 9 -6.40 2.84 -3.25
CA ILE A 9 -6.69 3.46 -1.96
C ILE A 9 -7.66 2.59 -1.19
N TRP A 10 -7.30 2.24 0.05
CA TRP A 10 -8.13 1.39 0.90
C TRP A 10 -8.11 1.87 2.35
N LYS A 11 -9.28 1.80 2.99
CA LYS A 11 -9.41 1.97 4.45
C LYS A 11 -8.93 0.75 5.23
N ARG A 12 -8.98 -0.44 4.63
CA ARG A 12 -8.51 -1.72 5.18
C ARG A 12 -8.06 -2.63 4.05
N ILE A 13 -6.95 -3.35 4.26
CA ILE A 13 -6.44 -4.34 3.30
C ILE A 13 -7.08 -5.69 3.61
N ARG A 14 -7.97 -6.13 2.72
CA ARG A 14 -8.58 -7.47 2.76
C ARG A 14 -8.83 -7.93 1.34
N GLY A 15 -8.18 -9.01 0.91
CA GLY A 15 -8.32 -9.50 -0.45
C GLY A 15 -7.50 -10.74 -0.74
N CYS A 16 -7.39 -11.08 -2.02
CA CYS A 16 -6.69 -12.25 -2.51
C CYS A 16 -6.09 -11.96 -3.89
N VAL A 17 -4.83 -12.34 -4.13
CA VAL A 17 -4.21 -12.30 -5.45
C VAL A 17 -4.56 -13.58 -6.20
N ARG A 18 -5.08 -13.42 -7.42
CA ARG A 18 -5.54 -14.53 -8.28
C ARG A 18 -6.56 -15.46 -7.61
N ASN A 19 -7.30 -14.98 -6.60
CA ASN A 19 -8.18 -15.78 -5.74
C ASN A 19 -7.50 -16.93 -4.98
N GLU A 20 -6.17 -16.97 -4.92
CA GLU A 20 -5.41 -18.03 -4.24
C GLU A 20 -4.58 -17.51 -3.05
N GLN A 21 -3.92 -16.35 -3.20
CA GLN A 21 -2.97 -15.87 -2.19
C GLN A 21 -3.58 -14.74 -1.35
N PRO A 22 -3.91 -14.98 -0.07
CA PRO A 22 -4.54 -13.97 0.77
C PRO A 22 -3.60 -12.79 0.96
N VAL A 23 -4.16 -11.58 0.88
CA VAL A 23 -3.45 -10.33 1.17
C VAL A 23 -3.82 -9.87 2.57
N ARG A 24 -2.81 -9.68 3.43
CA ARG A 24 -2.99 -9.24 4.82
C ARG A 24 -2.09 -8.04 5.14
N PRO A 25 -2.56 -7.06 5.92
CA PRO A 25 -1.69 -6.02 6.44
C PRO A 25 -0.75 -6.61 7.50
N VAL A 26 0.50 -6.16 7.49
CA VAL A 26 1.53 -6.52 8.49
C VAL A 26 1.88 -5.32 9.37
N GLY A 27 1.53 -4.10 8.93
CA GLY A 27 1.83 -2.83 9.60
C GLY A 27 3.04 -2.12 8.97
N SER A 28 3.21 -0.84 9.28
CA SER A 28 4.30 0.00 8.74
C SER A 28 4.39 -0.04 7.20
N GLY A 29 3.25 0.11 6.53
CA GLY A 29 3.14 0.04 5.07
C GLY A 29 3.37 -1.34 4.45
N LYS A 30 3.65 -2.38 5.25
CA LYS A 30 3.90 -3.74 4.75
C LYS A 30 2.62 -4.53 4.58
N ILE A 31 2.62 -5.33 3.53
CA ILE A 31 1.59 -6.32 3.24
C ILE A 31 2.24 -7.69 3.09
N ARG A 32 1.47 -8.74 3.40
CA ARG A 32 1.83 -10.12 3.12
C ARG A 32 0.91 -10.68 2.06
N ILE A 33 1.47 -11.31 1.04
CA ILE A 33 0.77 -12.03 -0.02
C ILE A 33 1.21 -13.49 0.06
N GLY A 34 0.31 -14.37 0.53
CA GLY A 34 0.70 -15.74 0.90
C GLY A 34 1.75 -15.71 2.02
N ASP A 35 2.97 -16.17 1.71
CA ASP A 35 4.11 -16.18 2.64
C ASP A 35 5.12 -15.04 2.40
N GLN A 36 4.93 -14.25 1.34
CA GLN A 36 5.85 -13.18 0.99
C GLN A 36 5.44 -11.85 1.62
N GLU A 37 6.34 -11.24 2.38
CA GLU A 37 6.20 -9.86 2.84
C GLU A 37 6.81 -8.88 1.83
N MET A 38 6.12 -7.77 1.60
CA MET A 38 6.62 -6.68 0.78
C MET A 38 6.05 -5.33 1.21
N LEU A 39 6.69 -4.27 0.75
CA LEU A 39 6.15 -2.92 0.88
C LEU A 39 4.95 -2.78 -0.06
N GLY A 40 3.76 -2.53 0.51
CA GLY A 40 2.54 -2.25 -0.25
C GLY A 40 2.13 -0.78 -0.22
N MET A 41 2.73 0.00 0.69
CA MET A 41 2.50 1.42 0.94
C MET A 41 3.75 2.05 1.57
N PRO A 42 3.87 3.40 1.59
CA PRO A 42 4.93 4.07 2.36
C PRO A 42 5.02 3.54 3.80
N ALA A 43 6.25 3.39 4.30
CA ALA A 43 6.50 2.84 5.62
C ALA A 43 5.93 3.71 6.77
N SER A 44 5.66 4.99 6.50
CA SER A 44 5.01 5.93 7.42
C SER A 44 3.56 5.51 7.75
N PHE A 45 2.93 4.65 6.95
CA PHE A 45 1.53 4.27 7.14
C PHE A 45 1.43 3.05 8.04
N VAL A 46 1.58 3.30 9.34
CA VAL A 46 1.68 2.28 10.40
C VAL A 46 0.50 1.30 10.44
N ASP A 47 -0.71 1.78 10.19
CA ASP A 47 -1.94 0.97 10.21
C ASP A 47 -2.32 0.37 8.84
N CYS A 48 -1.46 0.54 7.84
CA CYS A 48 -1.75 0.19 6.45
C CYS A 48 -3.08 0.78 5.92
N SER A 49 -3.44 1.97 6.41
CA SER A 49 -4.56 2.80 5.93
C SER A 49 -3.98 3.94 5.10
N ALA A 50 -4.40 4.03 3.83
CA ALA A 50 -3.86 5.00 2.89
C ALA A 50 -4.97 5.85 2.30
N LEU A 51 -5.44 6.84 3.05
CA LEU A 51 -6.38 7.82 2.52
C LEU A 51 -5.71 8.60 1.38
N ALA A 52 -6.51 9.01 0.39
CA ALA A 52 -6.03 9.71 -0.80
C ALA A 52 -5.14 10.92 -0.43
N GLU A 53 -5.59 11.71 0.53
CA GLU A 53 -4.89 12.90 1.02
C GLU A 53 -3.51 12.61 1.60
N TYR A 54 -3.34 11.53 2.37
CA TYR A 54 -2.04 11.16 2.92
C TYR A 54 -1.09 10.64 1.84
N VAL A 55 -1.62 9.87 0.89
CA VAL A 55 -0.83 9.37 -0.24
C VAL A 55 -0.33 10.53 -1.11
N LEU A 56 -1.21 11.48 -1.42
CA LEU A 56 -0.85 12.68 -2.17
C LEU A 56 0.21 13.51 -1.44
N ALA A 57 0.09 13.67 -0.12
CA ALA A 57 1.10 14.39 0.68
C ALA A 57 2.47 13.69 0.68
N GLU A 58 2.50 12.35 0.75
CA GLU A 58 3.75 11.59 0.65
C GLU A 58 4.39 11.70 -0.75
N PHE A 59 3.58 11.70 -1.81
CA PHE A 59 4.08 11.86 -3.18
C PHE A 59 4.64 13.27 -3.40
N ASP A 60 3.92 14.31 -2.97
CA ASP A 60 4.38 15.70 -3.01
C ASP A 60 5.69 15.87 -2.22
N SER A 61 5.76 15.31 -1.00
CA SER A 61 6.97 15.32 -0.18
C SER A 61 8.14 14.56 -0.82
N ALA A 62 7.87 13.52 -1.61
CA ALA A 62 8.88 12.75 -2.33
C ALA A 62 9.26 13.37 -3.69
N GLY A 63 8.58 14.44 -4.11
CA GLY A 63 8.78 15.10 -5.40
C GLY A 63 8.26 14.29 -6.59
N VAL A 64 7.21 13.50 -6.40
CA VAL A 64 6.51 12.69 -7.42
C VAL A 64 5.34 13.46 -8.02
#